data_AF-A0A1H2BE59-F1
#
_entry.id   AF-A0A1H2BE59-F1
#
_cell.length_a   1.000
_cell.length_b   1.000
_cell.length_c   1.000
_cell.angle_alpha   90.00
_cell.angle_beta   90.00
_cell.angle_gamma   90.00
#
_symmetry.space_group_name_H-M   'P 1'
#
loop_
_entity.id
_entity.type
_entity.pdbx_description
1 polymer ?
#
loop_
_entity_poly.entity_id
_entity_poly.type
_entity_poly.pdbx_seq_one_letter_code
_entity_poly.pdbx_strand_id
1 'polypeptide(L)'
;MGAFARRFGLRFDPRMTVLTRRREPDRPDCWFVCYDDVRLGTIARRAGVPVDVDQWSWDCGFYPRSHAGHRSDGTAATFEVARAEFEQAWREYLPQCTEADFEEYRRERDWTAKKYAMWHCIDTR
;
A
#
# COMPACT_ATOMS: atom_id res chain seq x y z
N MET A 1 25.35 -2.52 28.58
CA MET A 1 25.55 -3.40 27.41
C MET A 1 24.61 -2.95 26.32
N GLY A 2 25.07 -2.09 25.41
CA GLY A 2 24.24 -1.54 24.34
C GLY A 2 25.08 -1.39 23.09
N ALA A 3 24.72 -2.15 22.06
CA ALA A 3 25.01 -1.88 20.66
C ALA A 3 24.52 -3.09 19.83
N PHE A 4 23.32 -2.99 19.26
CA PHE A 4 23.06 -3.66 17.98
C PHE A 4 23.17 -2.59 16.91
N ALA A 5 24.34 -2.58 16.30
CA ALA A 5 24.69 -1.70 15.21
C ALA A 5 23.78 -1.98 14.02
N ARG A 6 23.03 -0.92 13.67
CA ARG A 6 22.32 -0.70 12.42
C ARG A 6 23.14 -1.18 11.22
N ARG A 7 22.52 -1.99 10.36
CA ARG A 7 22.95 -2.14 8.98
C ARG A 7 21.81 -2.64 8.10
N PHE A 8 21.08 -1.73 7.46
CA PHE A 8 20.47 -2.02 6.16
C PHE A 8 20.53 -0.75 5.31
N GLY A 9 21.46 -0.78 4.36
CA GLY A 9 21.65 0.30 3.40
C GLY A 9 20.63 0.19 2.29
N LEU A 10 19.43 0.73 2.52
CA LEU A 10 18.66 1.32 1.42
C LEU A 10 19.28 2.69 1.18
N ARG A 11 20.23 2.76 0.23
CA ARG A 11 20.61 4.06 -0.34
C ARG A 11 19.32 4.61 -0.96
N PHE A 12 18.85 5.74 -0.45
CA PHE A 12 17.74 6.49 -1.01
C PHE A 12 18.09 6.85 -2.45
N ASP A 13 17.71 6.00 -3.40
CA ASP A 13 17.88 6.26 -4.81
C ASP A 13 16.67 7.11 -5.26
N PRO A 14 16.86 8.32 -5.78
CA PRO A 14 15.76 9.19 -6.18
C PRO A 14 14.92 8.61 -7.34
N ARG A 15 15.38 7.56 -8.03
CA ARG A 15 14.60 6.79 -9.02
C ARG A 15 13.72 5.70 -8.37
N MET A 16 14.01 5.29 -7.13
CA MET A 16 13.19 4.43 -6.26
C MET A 16 12.10 5.24 -5.50
N THR A 17 11.42 6.16 -6.20
CA THR A 17 10.32 6.98 -5.64
C THR A 17 9.04 6.90 -6.47
N VAL A 18 9.05 6.15 -7.57
CA VAL A 18 7.91 6.09 -8.49
C VAL A 18 6.85 5.15 -7.93
N LEU A 19 5.92 5.71 -7.16
CA LEU A 19 4.67 5.05 -6.82
C LEU A 19 3.83 4.86 -8.08
N THR A 20 3.62 3.60 -8.44
CA THR A 20 2.74 3.24 -9.55
C THR A 20 1.32 3.18 -9.03
N ARG A 21 0.40 3.87 -9.72
CA ARG A 21 -1.01 3.89 -9.37
C ARG A 21 -1.76 2.98 -10.33
N ARG A 22 -2.45 1.98 -9.79
CA ARG A 22 -3.26 1.05 -10.57
C ARG A 22 -4.72 1.22 -10.17
N ARG A 23 -5.58 1.52 -11.14
CA ARG A 23 -7.02 1.58 -10.91
C ARG A 23 -7.56 0.17 -10.64
N GLU A 24 -8.37 0.03 -9.61
CA GLU A 24 -9.08 -1.21 -9.33
C GLU A 24 -10.15 -1.43 -10.43
N PRO A 25 -10.15 -2.58 -11.13
CA PRO A 25 -11.06 -2.80 -12.25
C PRO A 25 -12.54 -2.81 -11.81
N ASP A 26 -12.83 -3.31 -10.61
CA ASP A 26 -14.18 -3.40 -10.07
C ASP A 26 -14.64 -2.11 -9.35
N ARG A 27 -13.70 -1.22 -9.02
CA ARG A 27 -13.97 0.07 -8.36
C ARG A 27 -13.17 1.18 -9.03
N PRO A 28 -13.74 1.86 -10.04
CA PRO A 28 -13.05 2.93 -10.75
C PRO A 28 -12.63 4.07 -9.81
N ASP A 29 -13.38 4.29 -8.73
CA ASP A 29 -13.08 5.29 -7.73
C ASP A 29 -12.07 4.82 -6.66
N CYS A 30 -11.35 3.71 -6.91
CA CYS A 30 -10.30 3.17 -6.05
C CYS A 30 -8.98 3.05 -6.83
N TRP A 31 -7.91 3.53 -6.22
CA TRP A 31 -6.55 3.46 -6.74
C TRP A 31 -5.68 2.70 -5.76
N PHE A 32 -5.06 1.62 -6.24
CA PHE A 32 -3.97 0.97 -5.53
C PHE A 32 -2.69 1.76 -5.75
N VAL A 33 -2.01 2.08 -4.65
CA VAL A 33 -0.69 2.69 -4.68
C VAL A 33 0.33 1.58 -4.46
N CYS A 34 1.16 1.35 -5.47
CA CYS A 34 2.17 0.31 -5.47
C CYS A 34 3.57 0.91 -5.51
N TYR A 35 4.49 0.27 -4.81
CA TYR A 35 5.92 0.47 -4.96
C TYR A 35 6.51 -0.78 -5.60
N ASP A 36 6.98 -0.62 -6.83
CA ASP A 36 7.35 -1.72 -7.72
C ASP A 36 6.21 -2.75 -7.81
N ASP A 37 6.41 -3.95 -7.27
CA ASP A 37 5.46 -5.06 -7.32
C ASP A 37 4.62 -5.21 -6.03
N VAL A 38 4.82 -4.30 -5.07
CA VAL A 38 4.23 -4.35 -3.73
C VAL A 38 3.14 -3.28 -3.54
N ARG A 39 1.93 -3.70 -3.13
CA ARG A 39 0.84 -2.76 -2.80
C ARG A 39 1.06 -2.18 -1.40
N LEU A 40 1.17 -0.87 -1.34
CA LEU A 40 1.43 -0.12 -0.12
C LEU A 40 0.18 0.47 0.53
N GLY A 41 -0.93 0.48 -0.19
CA GLY A 41 -2.16 1.05 0.31
C GLY A 41 -3.11 1.46 -0.80
N THR A 42 -4.16 2.18 -0.42
CA THR A 42 -5.20 2.60 -1.34
C THR A 42 -5.51 4.08 -1.18
N ILE A 43 -5.93 4.70 -2.28
CA ILE A 43 -6.58 6.00 -2.29
C ILE A 43 -7.93 5.76 -2.95
N ALA A 44 -9.02 6.05 -2.23
CA ALA A 44 -10.36 5.80 -2.71
C ALA A 44 -11.26 7.01 -2.50
N ARG A 45 -12.21 7.19 -3.42
CA ARG A 45 -13.31 8.14 -3.22
C ARG A 45 -14.29 7.54 -2.23
N ARG A 46 -14.74 8.37 -1.31
CA ARG A 46 -15.76 8.02 -0.32
C ARG A 46 -17.14 8.16 -0.96
N ALA A 47 -17.71 7.05 -1.42
CA ALA A 47 -19.05 7.06 -1.98
C ALA A 47 -20.11 7.34 -0.90
N GLY A 48 -21.10 8.19 -1.21
CA GLY A 48 -22.25 8.44 -0.34
C GLY A 48 -22.02 9.42 0.82
N VAL A 49 -20.87 10.10 0.87
CA VAL A 49 -20.63 11.15 1.86
C VAL A 49 -21.14 12.52 1.37
N PRO A 50 -21.59 13.41 2.28
CA PRO A 50 -21.99 14.77 1.93
C PRO A 50 -20.90 15.54 1.16
N VAL A 51 -21.28 16.49 0.30
CA VAL A 51 -20.32 17.21 -0.56
C VAL A 51 -19.38 18.16 0.20
N ASP A 52 -19.76 18.52 1.42
CA ASP A 52 -19.01 19.40 2.32
C ASP A 52 -17.96 18.66 3.16
N VAL A 53 -17.91 17.33 3.10
CA VAL A 53 -16.87 16.55 3.77
C VAL A 53 -15.76 16.14 2.79
N ASP A 54 -14.62 15.73 3.35
CA ASP A 54 -13.54 15.14 2.58
C ASP A 54 -14.03 13.95 1.74
N GLN A 55 -13.92 14.11 0.41
CA GLN A 55 -14.43 13.18 -0.58
C GLN A 55 -13.49 11.99 -0.82
N TRP A 56 -12.26 12.07 -0.32
CA TRP A 56 -11.20 11.08 -0.55
C TRP A 56 -10.73 10.52 0.78
N SER A 57 -10.43 9.23 0.79
CA SER A 57 -9.74 8.54 1.88
C SER A 57 -8.48 7.89 1.34
N TRP A 58 -7.47 7.81 2.18
CA TRP A 58 -6.25 7.09 1.88
C TRP A 58 -5.80 6.25 3.08
N ASP A 59 -5.13 5.14 2.80
CA ASP A 59 -4.46 4.31 3.80
C ASP A 59 -3.07 3.94 3.29
N CYS A 60 -2.07 4.03 4.16
CA CYS A 60 -0.67 3.72 3.88
C CYS A 60 -0.15 2.70 4.89
N GLY A 61 0.19 1.51 4.39
CA GLY A 61 0.78 0.40 5.15
C GLY A 61 0.62 -0.93 4.43
N PHE A 62 1.42 -1.93 4.82
CA PHE A 62 1.30 -3.26 4.23
C PHE A 62 0.00 -3.96 4.60
N TYR A 63 -0.52 -4.72 3.64
CA TYR A 63 -1.59 -5.70 3.87
C TYR A 63 -1.01 -7.11 3.64
N PRO A 64 -1.18 -8.03 4.60
CA PRO A 64 -2.02 -7.97 5.79
C PRO A 64 -1.31 -7.34 6.99
N ARG A 65 -2.12 -7.05 8.00
CA ARG A 65 -1.82 -6.24 9.20
C ARG A 65 -0.76 -6.82 10.15
N SER A 66 -0.06 -7.91 9.78
CA SER A 66 1.00 -8.55 10.55
C SER A 66 2.31 -7.74 10.56
N HIS A 67 2.45 -6.79 9.63
CA HIS A 67 3.68 -6.02 9.44
C HIS A 67 3.90 -4.98 10.53
N ALA A 68 5.16 -4.88 10.99
CA ALA A 68 5.59 -3.86 11.91
C ALA A 68 5.39 -2.46 11.30
N GLY A 69 4.87 -1.54 12.10
CA GLY A 69 4.70 -0.13 11.73
C GLY A 69 3.26 0.35 11.87
N HIS A 70 3.10 1.62 12.22
CA HIS A 70 1.79 2.25 12.35
C HIS A 70 1.23 2.52 10.96
N ARG A 71 0.11 1.87 10.62
CA ARG A 71 -0.67 2.22 9.43
C ARG A 71 -1.15 3.66 9.60
N SER A 72 -0.85 4.51 8.64
CA SER A 72 -1.41 5.86 8.59
C SER A 72 -2.60 5.84 7.67
N ASP A 73 -3.71 6.44 8.11
CA ASP A 73 -4.88 6.65 7.28
C ASP A 73 -5.39 8.09 7.47
N GLY A 74 -6.09 8.58 6.46
CA GLY A 74 -6.55 9.96 6.43
C GLY A 74 -7.65 10.20 5.40
N THR A 75 -8.20 11.42 5.44
CA THR A 75 -9.18 11.90 4.49
C THR A 75 -8.76 13.24 3.92
N ALA A 76 -9.14 13.51 2.67
CA ALA A 76 -8.87 14.79 2.03
C ALA A 76 -10.01 15.21 1.10
N ALA A 77 -10.12 16.53 0.89
CA ALA A 77 -11.11 17.12 -0.01
C ALA A 77 -10.88 16.74 -1.48
N THR A 78 -9.62 16.55 -1.89
CA THR A 78 -9.26 16.25 -3.29
C THR A 78 -8.29 15.08 -3.39
N PHE A 79 -8.28 14.43 -4.56
CA PHE A 79 -7.38 13.32 -4.85
C PHE A 79 -5.90 13.72 -4.72
N GLU A 80 -5.53 14.91 -5.19
CA GLU A 80 -4.12 15.33 -5.15
C GLU A 80 -3.64 15.64 -3.73
N VAL A 81 -4.54 16.13 -2.86
CA VAL A 81 -4.23 16.30 -1.43
C VAL A 81 -4.09 14.92 -0.76
N ALA A 82 -5.04 14.00 -0.98
CA ALA A 82 -4.94 12.62 -0.47
C ALA A 82 -3.64 11.94 -0.93
N ARG A 83 -3.24 12.18 -2.18
CA ARG A 83 -1.99 11.67 -2.74
C ARG A 83 -0.77 12.28 -2.06
N ALA A 84 -0.73 13.60 -1.86
CA ALA A 84 0.40 14.27 -1.22
C ALA A 84 0.58 13.79 0.23
N GLU A 85 -0.53 13.65 0.96
CA GLU A 85 -0.53 13.12 2.32
C GLU A 85 -0.09 11.65 2.36
N PHE A 86 -0.57 10.82 1.43
CA PHE A 86 -0.10 9.45 1.27
C PHE A 86 1.42 9.40 1.02
N GLU A 87 1.92 10.21 0.08
CA GLU A 87 3.35 10.26 -0.25
C GLU A 87 4.20 10.69 0.94
N GLN A 88 3.68 11.61 1.77
CA GLN A 88 4.33 12.01 3.02
C GLN A 88 4.33 10.86 4.04
N ALA A 89 3.18 10.25 4.30
CA ALA A 89 3.06 9.11 5.22
C ALA A 89 3.98 7.95 4.80
N TRP A 90 4.08 7.68 3.50
CA TRP A 90 5.00 6.67 2.96
C TRP A 90 6.47 7.01 3.23
N ARG A 91 6.88 8.27 3.11
CA ARG A 91 8.27 8.69 3.42
C ARG A 91 8.62 8.48 4.89
N GLU A 92 7.64 8.61 5.79
CA GLU A 92 7.81 8.38 7.23
C GLU A 92 7.76 6.89 7.59
N TYR A 93 7.00 6.10 6.82
CA TYR A 93 6.83 4.66 7.01
C TYR A 93 7.97 3.84 6.39
N LEU A 94 8.48 4.22 5.22
CA LEU A 94 9.53 3.50 4.47
C LEU A 94 10.78 3.15 5.30
N PRO A 95 11.33 4.04 6.16
CA PRO A 95 12.48 3.71 6.99
C PRO A 95 12.21 2.64 8.06
N GLN A 96 10.94 2.36 8.35
CA GLN A 96 10.51 1.34 9.31
C GLN A 96 10.32 -0.02 8.64
N CYS A 97 10.19 -0.05 7.31
CA CYS A 97 10.07 -1.27 6.52
C CYS A 97 11.45 -1.94 6.34
N THR A 98 11.47 -3.26 6.48
CA THR A 98 12.61 -4.12 6.21
C THR A 98 12.38 -4.91 4.92
N GLU A 99 13.43 -5.45 4.31
CA GLU A 99 13.28 -6.32 3.13
C GLU A 99 12.37 -7.53 3.39
N ALA A 100 12.36 -8.05 4.63
CA ALA A 100 11.50 -9.16 5.03
C ALA A 100 10.01 -8.81 4.90
N ASP A 101 9.65 -7.56 5.19
CA ASP A 101 8.28 -7.06 5.06
C ASP A 101 7.84 -7.07 3.57
N PHE A 102 8.74 -6.68 2.66
CA PHE A 102 8.46 -6.75 1.23
C PHE A 102 8.38 -8.20 0.72
N GLU A 103 9.25 -9.09 1.19
CA GLU A 103 9.20 -10.51 0.82
C GLU A 103 7.93 -11.22 1.30
N GLU A 104 7.48 -10.95 2.52
CA GLU A 104 6.26 -11.54 3.07
C GLU A 104 5.03 -11.11 2.25
N TYR A 105 4.96 -9.83 1.88
CA TYR A 105 3.93 -9.35 0.97
C TYR A 105 3.94 -10.13 -0.37
N ARG A 106 5.10 -10.33 -0.98
CA ARG A 106 5.23 -11.09 -2.23
C ARG A 106 4.74 -12.52 -2.07
N ARG A 107 5.11 -13.18 -0.97
CA ARG A 107 4.67 -14.56 -0.66
C ARG A 107 3.15 -14.64 -0.51
N GLU A 108 2.54 -13.68 0.17
CA GLU A 108 1.09 -13.64 0.30
C GLU A 108 0.38 -13.39 -1.02
N ARG A 109 0.88 -12.45 -1.82
CA ARG A 109 0.33 -12.17 -3.15
C ARG A 109 0.34 -13.44 -4.00
N ASP A 110 1.46 -14.14 -4.02
CA ASP A 110 1.63 -15.36 -4.80
C ASP A 110 0.78 -16.51 -4.26
N TRP A 111 0.65 -16.65 -2.93
CA TRP A 111 -0.24 -17.62 -2.30
C TRP A 111 -1.71 -17.35 -2.61
N THR A 112 -2.12 -16.08 -2.53
CA THR A 112 -3.47 -15.63 -2.86
C THR A 112 -3.80 -15.92 -4.32
N ALA A 113 -2.88 -15.60 -5.25
CA ALA A 113 -3.04 -15.92 -6.67
C ALA A 113 -3.18 -17.43 -6.91
N LYS A 114 -2.35 -18.26 -6.27
CA LYS A 114 -2.46 -19.73 -6.33
C LYS A 114 -3.79 -20.22 -5.80
N LYS A 115 -4.26 -19.68 -4.67
CA LYS A 115 -5.55 -20.03 -4.08
C LYS A 115 -6.69 -19.77 -5.06
N TYR A 116 -6.78 -18.56 -5.61
CA TYR A 116 -7.85 -18.24 -6.58
C TYR A 116 -7.74 -19.03 -7.88
N ALA A 117 -6.53 -19.33 -8.36
CA ALA A 117 -6.35 -20.22 -9.51
C ALA A 117 -6.89 -21.64 -9.24
N MET A 118 -6.67 -22.17 -8.03
CA MET A 118 -7.27 -23.46 -7.61
C MET A 118 -8.79 -23.38 -7.51
N TRP A 119 -9.37 -22.29 -7.01
CA TRP A 119 -10.83 -22.13 -6.98
C TRP A 119 -11.43 -22.09 -8.40
N HIS A 120 -10.82 -21.33 -9.32
CA HIS A 120 -11.28 -21.26 -10.71
C HIS A 120 -11.18 -22.61 -11.44
N CYS A 121 -10.18 -23.44 -11.13
CA CYS A 121 -10.07 -24.77 -11.74
C CYS A 121 -11.05 -25.80 -11.16
N ILE A 122 -11.59 -25.57 -9.96
CA ILE A 122 -12.62 -26.42 -9.34
C ILE A 122 -14.02 -26.07 -9.90
N ASP A 123 -14.30 -24.79 -10.13
CA ASP A 123 -15.58 -24.30 -10.66
C ASP A 123 -15.83 -24.64 -12.14
N THR A 124 -14.75 -24.91 -12.89
CA THR A 124 -14.80 -25.26 -14.33
C THR A 124 -14.89 -26.78 -14.61
N ARG A 125 -15.27 -27.60 -13.63
CA ARG A 125 -15.36 -29.07 -13.74
C ARG A 125 -16.77 -29.59 -13.51
#